data_AF-A0A131Y795-F1
#
_entry.id   AF-A0A131Y795-F1
#
_cell.length_a   1.000
_cell.length_b   1.000
_cell.length_c   1.000
_cell.angle_alpha   90.00
_cell.angle_beta   90.00
_cell.angle_gamma   90.00
#
_symmetry.space_group_name_H-M   'P 1'
#
loop_
_entity.id
_entity.type
_entity.pdbx_description
1 polymer ?
#
loop_
_entity_poly.entity_id
_entity_poly.type
_entity_poly.pdbx_seq_one_letter_code
_entity_poly.pdbx_strand_id
1 'polypeptide(L)'
;VRRVLSDVSSGLQYLHTNHVVHRDLKPENVVLQEKDGTVVYKIIDLGYAKEFDQSSLCNSFVGTLQYLAPELFERKPYTRAVDLWSLGIIAYEVIVGQRPFSPNASPAQWIPLVNNKGSSDIRGDLRSSGSYVYDDKLPPLNHLTRVLKEDLERWLRILLETKPELRGRRDNLTVYEILENILARPTANIFSMQSLSVISLPLDGDLGSADALAAELERRTGVLKRNQLLLSEKAKLSTFKDISDHCVRYQELGQATLYLFDDSVNAELKSFDYSPCLLMELSDRLESRDIQLRSMEIKKIWAESLFAVQKEVEMLHNILCAFHSGLAYLNTEIPTLQKALSDIHFENNMVMAKVKFAHECYIRDVAHLQQWNRSHPSESNDRLLTKWASCDDILSKVDDKRREATALCTDFNAACSKVVGLEKTPYAKTKRSEVLDEIVHRTLQIYGRTKQSKDFGSISLTSNEMKAVIDDLLEEESRMLKDVYEYMRDMSEAFRTVVLLPERIHQLMNGVVSLSRTISSIQKERQDSIWDLKAQHSDLQTTALESLMQATESPLKEVTSEDTNRVHNLRQLVECVLEDTRAKEESISLCNRIEETRTQWEKDCSDLLKEMETLTEKIS
;
A
#
# COMPACT_ATOMS: atom_id res chain seq x y z
N VAL A 1 -8.21 -13.59 -22.34
CA VAL A 1 -7.10 -14.50 -22.74
C VAL A 1 -6.89 -15.64 -21.75
N ARG A 2 -6.45 -15.38 -20.50
CA ARG A 2 -6.09 -16.42 -19.51
C ARG A 2 -7.13 -17.55 -19.36
N ARG A 3 -8.40 -17.18 -19.13
CA ARG A 3 -9.52 -18.14 -18.98
C ARG A 3 -9.77 -18.96 -20.25
N VAL A 4 -9.79 -18.32 -21.42
CA VAL A 4 -9.94 -19.01 -22.72
C VAL A 4 -8.84 -20.06 -22.90
N LEU A 5 -7.58 -19.68 -22.68
CA LEU A 5 -6.46 -20.60 -22.86
C LEU A 5 -6.51 -21.75 -21.85
N SER A 6 -6.85 -21.47 -20.59
CA SER A 6 -7.03 -22.49 -19.54
C SER A 6 -8.08 -23.52 -19.93
N ASP A 7 -9.30 -23.06 -20.21
CA ASP A 7 -10.46 -23.92 -20.44
C ASP A 7 -10.32 -24.74 -21.72
N VAL A 8 -9.91 -24.10 -22.82
CA VAL A 8 -9.74 -24.78 -24.12
C VAL A 8 -8.58 -25.78 -24.05
N SER A 9 -7.47 -25.44 -23.38
CA SER A 9 -6.35 -26.37 -23.24
C SER A 9 -6.71 -27.56 -22.36
N SER A 10 -7.44 -27.35 -21.26
CA SER A 10 -7.93 -28.43 -20.40
C SER A 10 -8.90 -29.35 -21.13
N GLY A 11 -9.87 -28.80 -21.87
CA GLY A 11 -10.77 -29.58 -22.72
C GLY A 11 -10.03 -30.41 -23.78
N LEU A 12 -9.01 -29.82 -24.41
CA LEU A 12 -8.22 -30.54 -25.42
C LEU A 12 -7.33 -31.63 -24.81
N GLN A 13 -6.72 -31.35 -23.64
CA GLN A 13 -5.95 -32.34 -22.89
C GLN A 13 -6.81 -33.53 -22.49
N TYR A 14 -8.06 -33.29 -22.08
CA TYR A 14 -9.02 -34.35 -21.77
C TYR A 14 -9.30 -35.24 -22.99
N LEU A 15 -9.56 -34.65 -24.17
CA LEU A 15 -9.74 -35.43 -25.41
C LEU A 15 -8.50 -36.27 -25.72
N HIS A 16 -7.30 -35.67 -25.67
CA HIS A 16 -6.05 -36.35 -26.00
C HIS A 16 -5.69 -37.47 -25.02
N THR A 17 -6.06 -37.33 -23.74
CA THR A 17 -5.87 -38.37 -22.72
C THR A 17 -6.80 -39.56 -22.93
N ASN A 18 -7.99 -39.32 -23.48
CA ASN A 18 -8.93 -40.35 -23.89
C ASN A 18 -8.71 -40.82 -25.34
N HIS A 19 -7.53 -40.59 -25.91
CA HIS A 19 -7.17 -40.99 -27.27
C HIS A 19 -8.08 -40.42 -28.38
N VAL A 20 -8.74 -39.28 -28.14
CA VAL A 20 -9.57 -38.59 -29.12
C VAL A 20 -8.83 -37.40 -29.72
N VAL A 21 -8.77 -37.31 -31.05
CA VAL A 21 -8.25 -36.16 -31.80
C VAL A 21 -9.41 -35.40 -32.42
N HIS A 22 -9.48 -34.08 -32.22
CA HIS A 22 -10.62 -33.24 -32.62
C HIS A 22 -10.65 -32.95 -34.14
N ARG A 23 -9.51 -32.57 -34.72
CA ARG A 23 -9.25 -32.31 -36.14
C ARG A 23 -9.92 -31.09 -36.79
N ASP A 24 -10.94 -30.50 -36.17
CA ASP A 24 -11.53 -29.22 -36.62
C ASP A 24 -11.64 -28.20 -35.48
N LEU A 25 -10.57 -28.06 -34.69
CA LEU A 25 -10.57 -27.10 -33.58
C LEU A 25 -10.44 -25.67 -34.15
N LYS A 26 -11.41 -24.81 -33.82
CA LYS A 26 -11.53 -23.42 -34.31
C LYS A 26 -12.44 -22.60 -33.38
N PRO A 27 -12.43 -21.26 -33.44
CA PRO A 27 -13.26 -20.43 -32.57
C PRO A 27 -14.76 -20.74 -32.64
N GLU A 28 -15.29 -21.10 -33.82
CA GLU A 28 -16.70 -21.48 -34.00
C GLU A 28 -17.09 -22.75 -33.25
N ASN A 29 -16.11 -23.60 -32.93
CA ASN A 29 -16.28 -24.85 -32.18
C ASN A 29 -15.94 -24.69 -30.68
N VAL A 30 -15.86 -23.45 -30.18
CA VAL A 30 -15.70 -23.12 -28.77
C VAL A 30 -16.90 -22.29 -28.31
N VAL A 31 -17.77 -22.87 -27.51
CA VAL A 31 -18.97 -22.19 -26.98
C VAL A 31 -18.73 -21.63 -25.59
N LEU A 32 -19.48 -20.58 -25.26
CA LEU A 32 -19.46 -19.91 -23.97
C LEU A 32 -20.67 -20.38 -23.16
N GLN A 33 -20.42 -20.84 -21.93
CA GLN A 33 -21.46 -21.16 -20.96
C GLN A 33 -21.28 -20.27 -19.73
N GLU A 34 -22.31 -19.51 -19.39
CA GLU A 34 -22.35 -18.81 -18.10
C GLU A 34 -22.70 -19.81 -16.99
N LYS A 35 -21.85 -19.85 -15.96
CA LYS A 35 -22.01 -20.71 -14.79
C LYS A 35 -21.53 -19.96 -13.56
N ASP A 36 -22.39 -19.82 -12.55
CA ASP A 36 -22.07 -19.18 -11.28
C ASP A 36 -21.45 -17.77 -11.45
N GLY A 37 -21.97 -16.97 -12.41
CA GLY A 37 -21.46 -15.64 -12.74
C GLY A 37 -20.12 -15.61 -13.48
N THR A 38 -19.62 -16.77 -13.91
CA THR A 38 -18.37 -16.92 -14.66
C THR A 38 -18.62 -17.54 -16.03
N VAL A 39 -17.94 -17.02 -17.06
CA VAL A 39 -17.95 -17.61 -18.41
C VAL A 39 -16.95 -18.76 -18.47
N VAL A 40 -17.43 -19.95 -18.85
CA VAL A 40 -16.63 -21.16 -19.10
C VAL A 40 -16.62 -21.45 -20.61
N TYR A 41 -15.45 -21.72 -21.16
CA TYR A 41 -15.29 -22.05 -22.59
C TYR A 41 -15.28 -23.57 -22.80
N LYS A 42 -16.10 -24.07 -23.74
CA LYS A 42 -16.26 -25.51 -23.99
C LYS A 42 -16.05 -25.85 -25.45
N ILE A 43 -15.25 -26.88 -25.71
CA ILE A 43 -15.07 -27.45 -27.04
C ILE A 43 -16.34 -28.23 -27.42
N ILE A 44 -16.83 -28.03 -28.63
CA ILE A 44 -17.97 -28.72 -29.22
C ILE A 44 -17.60 -29.30 -30.59
N ASP A 45 -18.55 -30.00 -31.21
CA ASP A 45 -18.45 -30.53 -32.58
C ASP A 45 -17.32 -31.56 -32.80
N LEU A 46 -17.55 -32.76 -32.25
CA LEU A 46 -16.71 -33.93 -32.49
C LEU A 46 -17.09 -34.66 -33.80
N GLY A 47 -17.81 -34.03 -34.73
CA GLY A 47 -18.21 -34.65 -36.00
C GLY A 47 -17.03 -35.05 -36.89
N TYR A 48 -15.91 -34.34 -36.74
CA TYR A 48 -14.63 -34.71 -37.35
C TYR A 48 -13.68 -35.39 -36.37
N ALA A 49 -14.09 -35.73 -35.16
CA ALA A 49 -13.18 -36.39 -34.22
C ALA A 49 -12.84 -37.82 -34.66
N LYS A 50 -11.72 -38.35 -34.17
CA LYS A 50 -11.33 -39.74 -34.39
C LYS A 50 -10.60 -40.31 -33.19
N GLU A 51 -10.95 -41.52 -32.81
CA GLU A 51 -10.20 -42.32 -31.84
C GLU A 51 -8.89 -42.80 -32.47
N PHE A 52 -7.79 -42.58 -31.76
CA PHE A 52 -6.46 -42.91 -32.22
C PHE A 52 -5.96 -44.17 -31.50
N ASP A 53 -6.05 -45.32 -32.18
CA ASP A 53 -5.27 -46.49 -31.78
C ASP A 53 -3.80 -46.26 -32.10
N GLN A 54 -2.89 -46.71 -31.22
CA GLN A 54 -1.44 -46.39 -31.21
C GLN A 54 -0.68 -46.69 -32.53
N SER A 55 -1.30 -47.34 -33.51
CA SER A 55 -0.73 -47.68 -34.83
C SER A 55 -1.37 -46.93 -36.03
N SER A 56 -2.38 -46.08 -35.81
CA SER A 56 -3.27 -45.60 -36.89
C SER A 56 -2.94 -44.19 -37.35
N LEU A 57 -1.89 -44.06 -38.16
CA LEU A 57 -1.64 -42.85 -38.96
C LEU A 57 -2.89 -42.51 -39.80
N CYS A 58 -3.42 -41.31 -39.61
CA CYS A 58 -4.65 -40.88 -40.26
C CYS A 58 -4.35 -40.08 -41.54
N ASN A 59 -5.17 -40.24 -42.59
CA ASN A 59 -4.91 -39.65 -43.94
C ASN A 59 -6.09 -38.82 -44.51
N SER A 60 -7.14 -38.53 -43.73
CA SER A 60 -8.33 -37.81 -44.23
C SER A 60 -8.13 -36.29 -44.23
N PHE A 61 -8.44 -35.64 -45.36
CA PHE A 61 -8.46 -34.17 -45.52
C PHE A 61 -9.81 -33.62 -45.05
N VAL A 62 -9.89 -33.16 -43.80
CA VAL A 62 -11.09 -32.58 -43.17
C VAL A 62 -10.68 -31.38 -42.31
N GLY A 63 -11.60 -30.43 -42.09
CA GLY A 63 -11.40 -29.27 -41.22
C GLY A 63 -11.32 -27.92 -41.96
N THR A 64 -11.23 -26.85 -41.19
CA THR A 64 -11.21 -25.46 -41.69
C THR A 64 -9.78 -25.05 -42.03
N LEU A 65 -9.49 -24.82 -43.33
CA LEU A 65 -8.14 -24.64 -43.90
C LEU A 65 -7.25 -23.62 -43.16
N GLN A 66 -7.84 -22.61 -42.54
CA GLN A 66 -7.11 -21.52 -41.87
C GLN A 66 -6.58 -21.89 -40.48
N TYR A 67 -7.05 -23.00 -39.90
CA TYR A 67 -6.63 -23.54 -38.59
C TYR A 67 -5.99 -24.92 -38.71
N LEU A 68 -5.90 -25.45 -39.94
CA LEU A 68 -5.44 -26.79 -40.21
C LEU A 68 -3.91 -26.84 -40.18
N ALA A 69 -3.36 -27.90 -39.60
CA ALA A 69 -1.91 -28.07 -39.47
C ALA A 69 -1.23 -28.34 -40.83
N PRO A 70 0.04 -27.91 -41.03
CA PRO A 70 0.76 -28.06 -42.31
C PRO A 70 0.77 -29.48 -42.86
N GLU A 71 0.96 -30.47 -41.99
CA GLU A 71 1.03 -31.89 -42.33
C GLU A 71 -0.26 -32.44 -42.98
N LEU A 72 -1.41 -31.81 -42.72
CA LEU A 72 -2.71 -32.24 -43.27
C LEU A 72 -2.87 -31.85 -44.74
N PHE A 73 -2.30 -30.74 -45.20
CA PHE A 73 -2.32 -30.38 -46.63
C PHE A 73 -1.31 -31.19 -47.44
N GLU A 74 -0.24 -31.64 -46.80
CA GLU A 74 0.79 -32.50 -47.39
C GLU A 74 0.32 -33.98 -47.49
N ARG A 75 -0.89 -34.29 -47.02
CA ARG A 75 -1.47 -35.64 -46.92
C ARG A 75 -0.53 -36.62 -46.22
N LYS A 76 0.26 -36.11 -45.27
CA LYS A 76 1.15 -36.93 -44.45
C LYS A 76 0.36 -37.58 -43.32
N PRO A 77 0.83 -38.75 -42.86
CA PRO A 77 0.45 -39.29 -41.56
C PRO A 77 0.49 -38.22 -40.46
N TYR A 78 -0.61 -38.07 -39.72
CA TYR A 78 -0.69 -37.09 -38.64
C TYR A 78 -1.05 -37.72 -37.29
N THR A 79 -0.80 -36.96 -36.21
CA THR A 79 -1.04 -37.34 -34.81
C THR A 79 -1.92 -36.30 -34.12
N ARG A 80 -2.13 -36.43 -32.79
CA ARG A 80 -2.76 -35.39 -31.96
C ARG A 80 -2.11 -34.01 -32.04
N ALA A 81 -0.89 -33.92 -32.58
CA ALA A 81 -0.20 -32.65 -32.84
C ALA A 81 -0.99 -31.70 -33.76
N VAL A 82 -1.91 -32.21 -34.59
CA VAL A 82 -2.74 -31.35 -35.45
C VAL A 82 -3.61 -30.39 -34.65
N ASP A 83 -4.19 -30.87 -33.55
CA ASP A 83 -5.04 -30.03 -32.69
C ASP A 83 -4.20 -28.99 -31.92
N LEU A 84 -2.92 -29.30 -31.64
CA LEU A 84 -2.01 -28.36 -30.99
C LEU A 84 -1.67 -27.17 -31.89
N TRP A 85 -1.56 -27.39 -33.21
CA TRP A 85 -1.44 -26.29 -34.17
C TRP A 85 -2.69 -25.41 -34.14
N SER A 86 -3.86 -26.02 -34.24
CA SER A 86 -5.14 -25.31 -34.18
C SER A 86 -5.29 -24.52 -32.87
N LEU A 87 -4.89 -25.10 -31.73
CA LEU A 87 -4.82 -24.40 -30.45
C LEU A 87 -3.88 -23.18 -30.50
N GLY A 88 -2.71 -23.31 -31.14
CA GLY A 88 -1.78 -22.19 -31.33
C GLY A 88 -2.36 -21.06 -32.16
N ILE A 89 -3.08 -21.38 -33.24
CA ILE A 89 -3.76 -20.38 -34.08
C ILE A 89 -4.85 -19.66 -33.28
N ILE A 90 -5.70 -20.41 -32.55
CA ILE A 90 -6.76 -19.84 -31.69
C ILE A 90 -6.16 -18.97 -30.60
N ALA A 91 -5.10 -19.43 -29.94
CA ALA A 91 -4.45 -18.68 -28.88
C ALA A 91 -3.90 -17.35 -29.39
N TYR A 92 -3.22 -17.35 -30.54
CA TYR A 92 -2.75 -16.12 -31.19
C TYR A 92 -3.93 -15.19 -31.53
N GLU A 93 -4.99 -15.71 -32.12
CA GLU A 93 -6.15 -14.91 -32.53
C GLU A 93 -6.90 -14.31 -31.34
N VAL A 94 -7.00 -15.02 -30.21
CA VAL A 94 -7.58 -14.50 -28.97
C VAL A 94 -6.75 -13.35 -28.38
N ILE A 95 -5.43 -13.33 -28.63
CA ILE A 95 -4.52 -12.28 -28.14
C ILE A 95 -4.54 -11.06 -29.07
N VAL A 96 -4.52 -11.28 -30.38
CA VAL A 96 -4.26 -10.24 -31.40
C VAL A 96 -5.54 -9.79 -32.11
N GLY A 97 -6.60 -10.59 -32.08
CA GLY A 97 -7.86 -10.34 -32.81
C GLY A 97 -7.81 -10.72 -34.30
N GLN A 98 -6.70 -11.28 -34.77
CA GLN A 98 -6.53 -11.80 -36.13
C GLN A 98 -5.61 -13.02 -36.14
N ARG A 99 -5.72 -13.87 -37.16
CA ARG A 99 -4.87 -15.06 -37.35
C ARG A 99 -3.39 -14.70 -37.65
N PRO A 100 -2.42 -15.56 -37.29
CA PRO A 100 -0.99 -15.23 -37.32
C PRO A 100 -0.37 -15.14 -38.72
N PHE A 101 -0.92 -15.86 -39.70
CA PHE A 101 -0.35 -15.93 -41.05
C PHE A 101 -1.38 -15.48 -42.07
N SER A 102 -1.28 -14.23 -42.55
CA SER A 102 -2.12 -13.67 -43.63
C SER A 102 -3.62 -14.03 -43.54
N PRO A 103 -4.40 -13.43 -42.62
CA PRO A 103 -5.79 -13.85 -42.35
C PRO A 103 -6.73 -13.82 -43.58
N ASN A 104 -6.44 -12.98 -44.56
CA ASN A 104 -7.25 -12.83 -45.78
C ASN A 104 -6.69 -13.60 -46.99
N ALA A 105 -5.61 -14.36 -46.83
CA ALA A 105 -5.04 -15.15 -47.92
C ALA A 105 -5.95 -16.33 -48.28
N SER A 106 -6.08 -16.59 -49.59
CA SER A 106 -6.67 -17.84 -50.06
C SER A 106 -5.79 -19.04 -49.65
N PRO A 107 -6.34 -20.26 -49.56
CA PRO A 107 -5.56 -21.45 -49.20
C PRO A 107 -4.31 -21.65 -50.06
N ALA A 108 -4.40 -21.39 -51.37
CA ALA A 108 -3.27 -21.49 -52.30
C ALA A 108 -2.15 -20.48 -52.01
N GLN A 109 -2.49 -19.32 -51.45
CA GLN A 109 -1.54 -18.31 -51.02
C GLN A 109 -1.01 -18.59 -49.61
N TRP A 110 -1.83 -19.16 -48.72
CA TRP A 110 -1.52 -19.37 -47.32
C TRP A 110 -0.56 -20.53 -47.09
N ILE A 111 -0.76 -21.68 -47.77
CA ILE A 111 0.06 -22.88 -47.61
C ILE A 111 1.56 -22.59 -47.82
N PRO A 112 1.99 -21.91 -48.90
CA PRO A 112 3.41 -21.56 -49.09
C PRO A 112 3.97 -20.67 -47.98
N LEU A 113 3.17 -19.77 -47.41
CA LEU A 113 3.63 -18.88 -46.32
C LEU A 113 3.91 -19.71 -45.06
N VAL A 114 2.99 -20.59 -44.70
CA VAL A 114 3.18 -21.43 -43.52
C VAL A 114 4.35 -22.39 -43.69
N ASN A 115 4.56 -22.95 -44.88
CA ASN A 115 5.69 -23.85 -45.12
C ASN A 115 7.05 -23.14 -45.12
N ASN A 116 7.09 -21.84 -45.42
CA ASN A 116 8.33 -21.06 -45.47
C ASN A 116 8.72 -20.42 -44.13
N LYS A 117 7.92 -20.59 -43.08
CA LYS A 117 8.23 -20.01 -41.78
C LYS A 117 9.37 -20.75 -41.07
N GLY A 118 10.14 -20.03 -40.26
CA GLY A 118 11.11 -20.59 -39.33
C GLY A 118 10.47 -21.25 -38.11
N SER A 119 11.27 -22.03 -37.38
CA SER A 119 10.82 -22.75 -36.16
C SER A 119 10.38 -21.79 -35.04
N SER A 120 11.04 -20.64 -34.91
CA SER A 120 10.71 -19.60 -33.92
C SER A 120 9.54 -18.70 -34.32
N ASP A 121 9.11 -18.75 -35.58
CA ASP A 121 8.16 -17.78 -36.11
C ASP A 121 6.74 -18.11 -35.68
N ILE A 122 6.09 -17.15 -35.03
CA ILE A 122 4.71 -17.26 -34.53
C ILE A 122 3.72 -16.44 -35.34
N ARG A 123 4.20 -15.54 -36.21
CA ARG A 123 3.38 -14.76 -37.12
C ARG A 123 4.11 -14.42 -38.42
N GLY A 124 3.35 -13.95 -39.40
CA GLY A 124 3.89 -13.33 -40.60
C GLY A 124 2.93 -12.30 -41.19
N ASP A 125 3.48 -11.15 -41.54
CA ASP A 125 2.74 -9.99 -42.02
C ASP A 125 3.25 -9.49 -43.37
N LEU A 126 2.33 -9.01 -44.21
CA LEU A 126 2.66 -8.33 -45.46
C LEU A 126 2.98 -6.85 -45.18
N ARG A 127 4.21 -6.43 -45.45
CA ARG A 127 4.61 -5.03 -45.32
C ARG A 127 4.03 -4.19 -46.45
N SER A 128 3.98 -2.87 -46.25
CA SER A 128 3.60 -1.90 -47.28
C SER A 128 4.47 -1.96 -48.55
N SER A 129 5.70 -2.50 -48.42
CA SER A 129 6.60 -2.77 -49.54
C SER A 129 6.24 -4.01 -50.38
N GLY A 130 5.21 -4.76 -49.98
CA GLY A 130 4.80 -6.03 -50.61
C GLY A 130 5.62 -7.25 -50.19
N SER A 131 6.62 -7.08 -49.32
CA SER A 131 7.41 -8.20 -48.75
C SER A 131 6.69 -8.85 -47.57
N TYR A 132 6.73 -10.18 -47.49
CA TYR A 132 6.20 -10.94 -46.35
C TYR A 132 7.32 -11.17 -45.33
N VAL A 133 7.07 -10.80 -44.08
CA VAL A 133 8.06 -10.88 -42.99
C VAL A 133 7.50 -11.69 -41.84
N TYR A 134 8.28 -12.67 -41.39
CA TYR A 134 7.99 -13.48 -40.21
C TYR A 134 8.57 -12.84 -38.95
N ASP A 135 7.95 -13.13 -37.82
CA ASP A 135 8.37 -12.60 -36.52
C ASP A 135 8.11 -13.64 -35.42
N ASP A 136 8.99 -13.66 -34.43
CA ASP A 136 8.93 -14.53 -33.25
C ASP A 136 8.27 -13.83 -32.04
N LYS A 137 7.82 -12.58 -32.22
CA LYS A 137 7.14 -11.73 -31.24
C LYS A 137 5.69 -11.46 -31.59
N LEU A 138 4.87 -11.33 -30.54
CA LEU A 138 3.50 -10.87 -30.67
C LEU A 138 3.48 -9.37 -31.04
N PRO A 139 2.52 -8.92 -31.86
CA PRO A 139 2.37 -7.51 -32.21
C PRO A 139 2.31 -6.62 -30.96
N PRO A 140 2.83 -5.37 -31.02
CA PRO A 140 2.83 -4.48 -29.87
C PRO A 140 1.42 -4.16 -29.37
N LEU A 141 0.44 -4.07 -30.28
CA LEU A 141 -0.97 -3.83 -29.95
C LEU A 141 -1.63 -5.10 -29.44
N ASN A 142 -1.61 -5.29 -28.12
CA ASN A 142 -2.33 -6.35 -27.42
C ASN A 142 -2.57 -5.93 -25.96
N HIS A 143 -3.45 -6.66 -25.25
CA HIS A 143 -3.81 -6.35 -23.86
C HIS A 143 -3.05 -7.20 -22.82
N LEU A 144 -2.00 -7.92 -23.21
CA LEU A 144 -1.24 -8.74 -22.27
C LEU A 144 -0.27 -7.89 -21.45
N THR A 145 -0.08 -8.27 -20.19
CA THR A 145 1.04 -7.78 -19.39
C THR A 145 2.36 -8.30 -19.98
N ARG A 146 3.46 -7.58 -19.74
CA ARG A 146 4.77 -7.90 -20.33
C ARG A 146 5.20 -9.34 -20.04
N VAL A 147 5.10 -9.78 -18.79
CA VAL A 147 5.50 -11.13 -18.36
C VAL A 147 4.68 -12.19 -19.10
N LEU A 148 3.35 -12.06 -19.09
CA LEU A 148 2.46 -13.01 -19.75
C LEU A 148 2.67 -13.02 -21.27
N LYS A 149 2.95 -11.85 -21.89
CA LYS A 149 3.29 -11.75 -23.31
C LYS A 149 4.53 -12.57 -23.64
N GLU A 150 5.62 -12.37 -22.90
CA GLU A 150 6.89 -13.08 -23.14
C GLU A 150 6.74 -14.60 -22.93
N ASP A 151 5.95 -15.02 -21.94
CA ASP A 151 5.67 -16.43 -21.70
C ASP A 151 4.83 -17.06 -22.82
N LEU A 152 3.77 -16.38 -23.24
CA LEU A 152 2.90 -16.87 -24.31
C LEU A 152 3.61 -16.86 -25.67
N GLU A 153 4.54 -15.94 -25.94
CA GLU A 153 5.40 -16.02 -27.13
C GLU A 153 6.22 -17.32 -27.13
N ARG A 154 6.84 -17.68 -26.00
CA ARG A 154 7.61 -18.94 -25.88
C ARG A 154 6.71 -20.17 -26.06
N TRP A 155 5.51 -20.14 -25.51
CA TRP A 155 4.53 -21.22 -25.63
C TRP A 155 4.00 -21.36 -27.07
N LEU A 156 3.66 -20.25 -27.73
CA LEU A 156 3.21 -20.21 -29.12
C LEU A 156 4.25 -20.78 -30.09
N ARG A 157 5.55 -20.55 -29.84
CA ARG A 157 6.63 -21.15 -30.65
C ARG A 157 6.58 -22.68 -30.65
N ILE A 158 6.13 -23.30 -29.56
CA ILE A 158 6.00 -24.76 -29.47
C ILE A 158 4.78 -25.23 -30.27
N LEU A 159 3.64 -24.54 -30.13
CA LEU A 159 2.39 -24.93 -30.78
C LEU A 159 2.40 -24.68 -32.29
N LEU A 160 3.00 -23.57 -32.71
CA LEU A 160 3.11 -23.16 -34.10
C LEU A 160 4.37 -23.72 -34.76
N GLU A 161 4.97 -24.80 -34.26
CA GLU A 161 6.05 -25.49 -34.96
C GLU A 161 5.49 -26.24 -36.19
N THR A 162 6.13 -26.12 -37.36
CA THR A 162 5.67 -26.79 -38.59
C THR A 162 5.94 -28.29 -38.55
N LYS A 163 7.02 -28.72 -37.87
CA LYS A 163 7.36 -30.13 -37.71
C LYS A 163 6.50 -30.79 -36.61
N PRO A 164 5.63 -31.76 -36.96
CA PRO A 164 4.69 -32.33 -35.99
C PRO A 164 5.40 -33.06 -34.83
N GLU A 165 6.58 -33.63 -35.05
CA GLU A 165 7.39 -34.33 -34.04
C GLU A 165 7.99 -33.42 -32.96
N LEU A 166 8.15 -32.12 -33.27
CA LEU A 166 8.64 -31.11 -32.33
C LEU A 166 7.50 -30.37 -31.62
N ARG A 167 6.25 -30.62 -32.01
CA ARG A 167 5.06 -29.95 -31.46
C ARG A 167 4.57 -30.68 -30.20
N GLY A 168 4.38 -29.94 -29.11
CA GLY A 168 3.64 -30.42 -27.94
C GLY A 168 4.45 -30.74 -26.67
N ARG A 169 5.79 -30.77 -26.74
CA ARG A 169 6.65 -30.90 -25.56
C ARG A 169 7.88 -30.02 -25.64
N ARG A 170 8.36 -29.54 -24.48
CA ARG A 170 9.65 -28.85 -24.33
C ARG A 170 10.18 -29.09 -22.91
N ASP A 171 11.48 -29.37 -22.79
CA ASP A 171 12.15 -29.61 -21.49
C ASP A 171 11.41 -30.63 -20.59
N ASN A 172 10.98 -31.74 -21.21
CA ASN A 172 10.17 -32.83 -20.61
C ASN A 172 8.74 -32.47 -20.18
N LEU A 173 8.33 -31.21 -20.26
CA LEU A 173 6.96 -30.76 -19.99
C LEU A 173 6.11 -30.80 -21.26
N THR A 174 4.84 -31.15 -21.11
CA THR A 174 3.82 -30.99 -22.15
C THR A 174 3.41 -29.53 -22.29
N VAL A 175 2.90 -29.14 -23.47
CA VAL A 175 2.34 -27.78 -23.67
C VAL A 175 1.21 -27.43 -22.71
N TYR A 176 0.50 -28.43 -22.19
CA TYR A 176 -0.53 -28.24 -21.17
C TYR A 176 0.09 -27.86 -19.82
N GLU A 177 1.05 -28.64 -19.33
CA GLU A 177 1.78 -28.36 -18.08
C GLU A 177 2.53 -27.02 -18.15
N ILE A 178 3.11 -26.68 -19.31
CA ILE A 178 3.76 -25.39 -19.52
C ILE A 178 2.75 -24.25 -19.36
N LEU A 179 1.57 -24.35 -19.98
CA LEU A 179 0.55 -23.33 -19.86
C LEU A 179 0.02 -23.25 -18.43
N GLU A 180 -0.24 -24.38 -17.76
CA GLU A 180 -0.66 -24.43 -16.36
C GLU A 180 0.34 -23.71 -15.46
N ASN A 181 1.64 -23.93 -15.64
CA ASN A 181 2.69 -23.22 -14.90
C ASN A 181 2.68 -21.70 -15.17
N ILE A 182 2.53 -21.29 -16.44
CA ILE A 182 2.43 -19.86 -16.81
C ILE A 182 1.20 -19.21 -16.17
N LEU A 183 0.07 -19.91 -16.14
CA LEU A 183 -1.17 -19.42 -15.56
C LEU A 183 -1.15 -19.47 -14.02
N ALA A 184 -0.50 -20.44 -13.39
CA ALA A 184 -0.42 -20.53 -11.93
C ALA A 184 0.57 -19.53 -11.31
N ARG A 185 1.52 -19.01 -12.09
CA ARG A 185 2.59 -18.14 -11.57
C ARG A 185 2.07 -16.78 -11.09
N PRO A 186 2.21 -16.41 -9.80
CA PRO A 186 1.81 -15.10 -9.31
C PRO A 186 2.64 -13.99 -9.97
N THR A 187 1.96 -12.94 -10.44
CA THR A 187 2.58 -11.78 -11.08
C THR A 187 2.06 -10.51 -10.42
N ALA A 188 2.97 -9.67 -9.95
CA ALA A 188 2.64 -8.33 -9.45
C ALA A 188 2.65 -7.34 -10.61
N ASN A 189 1.51 -6.69 -10.86
CA ASN A 189 1.45 -5.53 -11.73
C ASN A 189 1.44 -4.29 -10.84
N ILE A 190 2.48 -3.46 -10.96
CA ILE A 190 2.72 -2.33 -10.07
C ILE A 190 2.69 -1.07 -10.93
N PHE A 191 1.69 -0.22 -10.73
CA PHE A 191 1.63 1.10 -11.35
C PHE A 191 2.47 2.07 -10.54
N SER A 192 3.49 2.61 -11.18
CA SER A 192 4.37 3.62 -10.61
C SER A 192 3.82 5.01 -10.89
N MET A 193 3.49 5.75 -9.84
CA MET A 193 3.08 7.16 -9.98
C MET A 193 4.20 8.03 -10.55
N GLN A 194 5.47 7.64 -10.39
CA GLN A 194 6.61 8.41 -10.88
C GLN A 194 6.79 8.30 -12.39
N SER A 195 6.50 7.13 -12.96
CA SER A 195 6.75 6.80 -14.37
C SER A 195 5.48 6.60 -15.18
N LEU A 196 4.30 6.80 -14.57
CA LEU A 196 2.96 6.60 -15.15
C LEU A 196 2.84 5.31 -15.98
N SER A 197 3.40 4.23 -15.46
CA SER A 197 3.50 2.96 -16.19
C SER A 197 3.38 1.77 -15.26
N VAL A 198 2.82 0.69 -15.81
CA VAL A 198 2.67 -0.59 -15.12
C VAL A 198 3.93 -1.43 -15.31
N ILE A 199 4.51 -1.86 -14.19
CA ILE A 199 5.64 -2.77 -14.14
C ILE A 199 5.11 -4.14 -13.71
N SER A 200 5.23 -5.12 -14.59
CA SER A 200 4.87 -6.51 -14.29
C SER A 200 6.10 -7.30 -13.86
N LEU A 201 6.05 -7.90 -12.67
CA LEU A 201 7.11 -8.70 -12.08
C LEU A 201 6.56 -10.07 -11.65
N PRO A 202 7.17 -11.20 -12.08
CA PRO A 202 6.80 -12.50 -11.56
C PRO A 202 7.31 -12.65 -10.12
N LEU A 203 6.50 -13.20 -9.21
CA LEU A 203 6.85 -13.33 -7.79
C LEU A 203 7.49 -14.69 -7.46
N ASP A 204 8.04 -15.39 -8.45
CA ASP A 204 8.71 -16.69 -8.30
C ASP A 204 10.24 -16.56 -8.20
N GLY A 205 10.89 -17.67 -7.79
CA GLY A 205 12.35 -17.84 -7.80
C GLY A 205 13.13 -16.70 -7.14
N ASP A 206 13.74 -15.86 -7.97
CA ASP A 206 14.67 -14.78 -7.58
C ASP A 206 13.99 -13.61 -6.85
N LEU A 207 12.66 -13.45 -7.01
CA LEU A 207 11.88 -12.37 -6.38
C LEU A 207 11.08 -12.84 -5.17
N GLY A 208 11.41 -13.99 -4.57
CA GLY A 208 10.71 -14.59 -3.42
C GLY A 208 10.83 -13.85 -2.08
N SER A 209 11.28 -12.59 -2.06
CA SER A 209 11.40 -11.79 -0.83
C SER A 209 11.04 -10.32 -1.07
N ALA A 210 10.59 -9.65 -0.02
CA ALA A 210 10.25 -8.22 -0.07
C ALA A 210 11.47 -7.36 -0.48
N ASP A 211 12.67 -7.71 -0.02
CA ASP A 211 13.88 -6.96 -0.36
C ASP A 211 14.31 -7.13 -1.81
N ALA A 212 14.17 -8.34 -2.38
CA ALA A 212 14.44 -8.59 -3.79
C ALA A 212 13.44 -7.85 -4.69
N LEU A 213 12.15 -7.87 -4.32
CA LEU A 213 11.12 -7.09 -5.00
C LEU A 213 11.43 -5.58 -4.95
N ALA A 214 11.78 -5.06 -3.78
CA ALA A 214 12.12 -3.65 -3.62
C ALA A 214 13.38 -3.26 -4.43
N ALA A 215 14.38 -4.15 -4.54
CA ALA A 215 15.58 -3.93 -5.34
C ALA A 215 15.26 -3.83 -6.84
N GLU A 216 14.40 -4.73 -7.34
CA GLU A 216 14.00 -4.72 -8.74
C GLU A 216 13.11 -3.52 -9.05
N LEU A 217 12.25 -3.09 -8.12
CA LEU A 217 11.51 -1.85 -8.25
C LEU A 217 12.43 -0.64 -8.34
N GLU A 218 13.42 -0.52 -7.45
CA GLU A 218 14.40 0.56 -7.47
C GLU A 218 15.15 0.63 -8.82
N ARG A 219 15.55 -0.54 -9.35
CA ARG A 219 16.22 -0.62 -10.66
C ARG A 219 15.33 -0.16 -11.81
N ARG A 220 14.01 -0.34 -11.71
CA ARG A 220 13.05 -0.09 -12.80
C ARG A 220 12.39 1.28 -12.73
N THR A 221 12.21 1.84 -11.53
CA THR A 221 11.53 3.12 -11.30
C THR A 221 12.49 4.22 -10.85
N GLY A 222 13.67 3.86 -10.34
CA GLY A 222 14.58 4.80 -9.68
C GLY A 222 14.18 5.16 -8.24
N VAL A 223 13.05 4.64 -7.72
CA VAL A 223 12.58 4.91 -6.35
C VAL A 223 13.39 4.08 -5.37
N LEU A 224 14.17 4.73 -4.50
CA LEU A 224 15.02 4.07 -3.51
C LEU A 224 14.19 3.15 -2.61
N LYS A 225 14.72 1.97 -2.26
CA LYS A 225 14.03 0.98 -1.39
C LYS A 225 13.36 1.58 -0.15
N ARG A 226 14.07 2.48 0.54
CA ARG A 226 13.60 3.15 1.77
C ARG A 226 12.43 4.12 1.57
N ASN A 227 12.18 4.55 0.33
CA ASN A 227 11.13 5.51 -0.03
C ASN A 227 9.96 4.84 -0.76
N GLN A 228 10.00 3.51 -0.96
CA GLN A 228 8.94 2.79 -1.66
C GLN A 228 7.74 2.59 -0.74
N LEU A 229 6.64 3.27 -1.06
CA LEU A 229 5.34 3.04 -0.44
C LEU A 229 4.44 2.28 -1.41
N LEU A 230 4.25 0.99 -1.16
CA LEU A 230 3.42 0.11 -1.98
C LEU A 230 2.03 -0.05 -1.35
N LEU A 231 1.02 0.40 -2.08
CA LEU A 231 -0.37 0.40 -1.63
C LEU A 231 -1.23 -0.51 -2.50
N SER A 232 -2.23 -1.14 -1.89
CA SER A 232 -3.37 -1.75 -2.57
C SER A 232 -4.59 -0.82 -2.48
N GLU A 233 -5.70 -1.15 -3.14
CA GLU A 233 -6.95 -0.37 -3.06
C GLU A 233 -7.42 -0.06 -1.63
N LYS A 234 -7.08 -0.92 -0.64
CA LYS A 234 -7.63 -0.82 0.72
C LYS A 234 -6.60 -0.65 1.83
N ALA A 235 -5.33 -0.96 1.57
CA ALA A 235 -4.32 -1.00 2.63
C ALA A 235 -2.89 -0.92 2.11
N LYS A 236 -1.99 -0.49 2.99
CA LYS A 236 -0.55 -0.66 2.85
C LYS A 236 -0.19 -2.14 2.92
N LEU A 237 0.58 -2.61 1.94
CA LEU A 237 1.13 -3.97 1.95
C LEU A 237 2.55 -3.91 2.49
N SER A 238 2.77 -4.52 3.66
CA SER A 238 4.07 -4.43 4.36
C SER A 238 4.90 -5.70 4.24
N THR A 239 4.27 -6.87 4.07
CA THR A 239 4.99 -8.14 3.94
C THR A 239 4.92 -8.70 2.52
N PHE A 240 5.95 -9.46 2.12
CA PHE A 240 5.95 -10.17 0.83
C PHE A 240 4.77 -11.12 0.69
N LYS A 241 4.34 -11.73 1.80
CA LYS A 241 3.18 -12.62 1.82
C LYS A 241 1.90 -11.87 1.47
N ASP A 242 1.68 -10.68 2.05
CA ASP A 242 0.50 -9.87 1.74
C ASP A 242 0.45 -9.47 0.26
N ILE A 243 1.62 -9.14 -0.31
CA ILE A 243 1.78 -8.82 -1.75
C ILE A 243 1.44 -10.05 -2.60
N SER A 244 2.04 -11.20 -2.30
CA SER A 244 1.78 -12.45 -3.03
C SER A 244 0.31 -12.86 -2.94
N ASP A 245 -0.28 -12.86 -1.75
CA ASP A 245 -1.68 -13.23 -1.52
C ASP A 245 -2.65 -12.25 -2.20
N HIS A 246 -2.29 -10.96 -2.28
CA HIS A 246 -3.02 -9.99 -3.08
C HIS A 246 -2.92 -10.34 -4.57
N CYS A 247 -1.72 -10.51 -5.12
CA CYS A 247 -1.54 -10.82 -6.53
C CYS A 247 -2.29 -12.09 -6.96
N VAL A 248 -2.22 -13.17 -6.18
CA VAL A 248 -2.93 -14.43 -6.47
C VAL A 248 -4.44 -14.21 -6.53
N ARG A 249 -5.03 -13.49 -5.57
CA ARG A 249 -6.49 -13.25 -5.51
C ARG A 249 -7.03 -12.55 -6.74
N TYR A 250 -6.26 -11.62 -7.30
CA TYR A 250 -6.71 -10.75 -8.39
C TYR A 250 -6.12 -11.12 -9.76
N GLN A 251 -5.27 -12.14 -9.83
CA GLN A 251 -4.64 -12.61 -11.06
C GLN A 251 -5.66 -13.08 -12.11
N GLU A 252 -6.80 -13.61 -11.68
CA GLU A 252 -7.89 -14.01 -12.58
C GLU A 252 -8.69 -12.83 -13.13
N LEU A 253 -8.84 -11.77 -12.33
CA LEU A 253 -9.59 -10.57 -12.70
C LEU A 253 -8.79 -9.69 -13.68
N GLY A 254 -7.46 -9.88 -13.77
CA GLY A 254 -6.59 -9.05 -14.60
C GLY A 254 -6.52 -7.59 -14.14
N GLN A 255 -6.94 -7.33 -12.91
CA GLN A 255 -7.23 -6.00 -12.36
C GLN A 255 -6.39 -5.62 -11.14
N ALA A 256 -5.56 -6.52 -10.58
CA ALA A 256 -4.69 -6.12 -9.47
C ALA A 256 -3.53 -5.27 -9.98
N THR A 257 -3.68 -3.97 -9.81
CA THR A 257 -2.60 -3.01 -9.86
C THR A 257 -2.28 -2.61 -8.42
N LEU A 258 -1.05 -2.90 -7.98
CA LEU A 258 -0.49 -2.27 -6.79
C LEU A 258 0.02 -0.88 -7.18
N TYR A 259 -0.04 0.07 -6.26
CA TYR A 259 0.34 1.45 -6.53
C TYR A 259 1.61 1.80 -5.76
N LEU A 260 2.65 2.18 -6.50
CA LEU A 260 3.93 2.58 -5.94
C LEU A 260 4.02 4.10 -5.88
N PHE A 261 4.27 4.62 -4.68
CA PHE A 261 4.57 6.01 -4.39
C PHE A 261 6.04 6.16 -3.94
N ASP A 262 6.64 7.30 -4.30
CA ASP A 262 7.93 7.74 -3.77
C ASP A 262 7.68 8.69 -2.59
N ASP A 263 8.07 8.26 -1.39
CA ASP A 263 7.97 9.04 -0.14
C ASP A 263 9.19 9.98 0.08
N SER A 264 10.01 10.23 -0.95
CA SER A 264 11.18 11.10 -0.82
C SER A 264 10.83 12.59 -0.70
N VAL A 265 11.54 13.30 0.19
CA VAL A 265 11.38 14.75 0.46
C VAL A 265 11.63 15.63 -0.77
N ASN A 266 12.39 15.12 -1.74
CA ASN A 266 12.74 15.78 -2.99
C ASN A 266 12.16 15.05 -4.21
N ALA A 267 11.07 14.28 -4.04
CA ALA A 267 10.23 13.88 -5.15
C ALA A 267 9.51 15.12 -5.70
N GLU A 268 10.28 16.11 -6.16
CA GLU A 268 9.84 16.91 -7.29
C GLU A 268 9.56 15.88 -8.38
N LEU A 269 8.28 15.53 -8.54
CA LEU A 269 7.82 15.02 -9.82
C LEU A 269 8.39 16.03 -10.82
N LYS A 270 9.41 15.64 -11.58
CA LYS A 270 9.71 16.38 -12.79
C LYS A 270 8.46 16.22 -13.66
N SER A 271 8.10 17.24 -14.44
CA SER A 271 7.02 17.14 -15.42
C SER A 271 7.00 15.74 -16.01
N PHE A 272 5.85 15.05 -15.96
CA PHE A 272 5.76 13.68 -16.48
C PHE A 272 6.32 13.67 -17.90
N ASP A 273 7.39 12.91 -18.14
CA ASP A 273 7.92 12.69 -19.49
C ASP A 273 7.04 11.62 -20.17
N TYR A 274 5.77 11.97 -20.33
CA TYR A 274 4.73 11.14 -20.90
C TYR A 274 4.20 11.81 -22.16
N SER A 275 4.13 11.05 -23.24
CA SER A 275 3.51 11.48 -24.48
C SER A 275 2.68 10.33 -25.05
N PRO A 276 1.39 10.53 -25.32
CA PRO A 276 0.51 9.53 -25.91
C PRO A 276 0.76 9.42 -27.42
N CYS A 277 2.00 9.07 -27.81
CA CYS A 277 2.48 9.18 -29.20
C CYS A 277 1.57 8.44 -30.19
N LEU A 278 1.00 7.29 -29.81
CA LEU A 278 0.10 6.53 -30.67
C LEU A 278 -1.24 7.27 -30.90
N LEU A 279 -1.81 7.91 -29.88
CA LEU A 279 -3.03 8.70 -30.05
C LEU A 279 -2.77 9.94 -30.90
N MET A 280 -1.65 10.62 -30.69
CA MET A 280 -1.23 11.76 -31.50
C MET A 280 -1.05 11.36 -32.98
N GLU A 281 -0.31 10.28 -33.24
CA GLU A 281 -0.12 9.74 -34.60
C GLU A 281 -1.48 9.38 -35.25
N LEU A 282 -2.39 8.78 -34.49
CA LEU A 282 -3.72 8.41 -34.99
C LEU A 282 -4.60 9.64 -35.26
N SER A 283 -4.56 10.67 -34.41
CA SER A 283 -5.29 11.92 -34.65
C SER A 283 -4.81 12.61 -35.93
N ASP A 284 -3.48 12.69 -36.13
CA ASP A 284 -2.88 13.24 -37.36
C ASP A 284 -3.29 12.44 -38.61
N ARG A 285 -3.27 11.10 -38.52
CA ARG A 285 -3.68 10.21 -39.61
C ARG A 285 -5.16 10.38 -39.97
N LEU A 286 -6.03 10.58 -38.98
CA LEU A 286 -7.46 10.81 -39.18
C LEU A 286 -7.77 12.22 -39.73
N GLU A 287 -6.88 13.20 -39.51
CA GLU A 287 -7.00 14.56 -40.06
C GLU A 287 -6.66 14.65 -41.55
N SER A 288 -5.78 13.78 -42.04
CA SER A 288 -5.32 13.80 -43.44
C SER A 288 -6.48 13.52 -44.43
N ARG A 289 -6.99 14.59 -45.06
CA ARG A 289 -8.10 14.53 -46.03
C ARG A 289 -7.76 13.84 -47.36
N ASP A 290 -6.48 13.60 -47.63
CA ASP A 290 -6.00 13.12 -48.93
C ASP A 290 -6.00 11.59 -49.08
N ILE A 291 -6.24 10.84 -48.01
CA ILE A 291 -6.22 9.39 -48.12
C ILE A 291 -7.65 8.89 -48.33
N GLN A 292 -7.99 8.63 -49.60
CA GLN A 292 -9.04 7.65 -49.95
C GLN A 292 -8.58 6.27 -49.46
N LEU A 293 -8.57 6.08 -48.13
CA LEU A 293 -8.21 4.83 -47.50
C LEU A 293 -9.18 3.75 -47.99
N ARG A 294 -8.64 2.60 -48.38
CA ARG A 294 -9.49 1.47 -48.76
C ARG A 294 -10.30 1.03 -47.54
N SER A 295 -11.49 0.47 -47.75
CA SER A 295 -12.38 0.02 -46.66
C SER A 295 -11.68 -0.86 -45.59
N MET A 296 -10.67 -1.66 -45.97
CA MET A 296 -9.89 -2.46 -45.02
C MET A 296 -8.90 -1.65 -44.17
N GLU A 297 -8.25 -0.64 -44.74
CA GLU A 297 -7.26 0.19 -44.04
C GLU A 297 -7.92 1.06 -42.99
N ILE A 298 -9.12 1.56 -43.30
CA ILE A 298 -9.96 2.29 -42.35
C ILE A 298 -10.31 1.40 -41.16
N LYS A 299 -10.85 0.20 -41.39
CA LYS A 299 -11.19 -0.73 -40.30
C LYS A 299 -10.01 -1.03 -39.37
N LYS A 300 -8.79 -1.06 -39.91
CA LYS A 300 -7.56 -1.23 -39.14
C LYS A 300 -7.26 0.00 -38.27
N ILE A 301 -7.23 1.19 -38.86
CA ILE A 301 -7.01 2.46 -38.12
C ILE A 301 -8.01 2.61 -36.98
N TRP A 302 -9.23 2.17 -37.19
CA TRP A 302 -10.32 2.25 -36.22
C TRP A 302 -10.16 1.29 -35.05
N ALA A 303 -9.70 0.08 -35.34
CA ALA A 303 -9.32 -0.88 -34.30
C ALA A 303 -8.10 -0.37 -33.52
N GLU A 304 -7.10 0.19 -34.22
CA GLU A 304 -5.93 0.84 -33.60
C GLU A 304 -6.35 2.02 -32.70
N SER A 305 -7.31 2.84 -33.14
CA SER A 305 -7.87 3.97 -32.38
C SER A 305 -8.64 3.51 -31.14
N LEU A 306 -9.52 2.51 -31.29
CA LEU A 306 -10.23 1.93 -30.14
C LEU A 306 -9.25 1.37 -29.11
N PHE A 307 -8.23 0.63 -29.56
CA PHE A 307 -7.20 0.10 -28.69
C PHE A 307 -6.43 1.21 -27.97
N ALA A 308 -5.99 2.24 -28.70
CA ALA A 308 -5.23 3.35 -28.13
C ALA A 308 -6.05 4.12 -27.09
N VAL A 309 -7.32 4.42 -27.39
CA VAL A 309 -8.25 5.06 -26.43
C VAL A 309 -8.42 4.20 -25.18
N GLN A 310 -8.66 2.90 -25.33
CA GLN A 310 -8.82 2.00 -24.19
C GLN A 310 -7.55 1.95 -23.32
N LYS A 311 -6.36 1.94 -23.94
CA LYS A 311 -5.09 1.92 -23.22
C LYS A 311 -4.79 3.22 -22.48
N GLU A 312 -5.08 4.34 -23.10
CA GLU A 312 -4.94 5.64 -22.45
C GLU A 312 -5.89 5.79 -21.27
N VAL A 313 -7.16 5.41 -21.47
CA VAL A 313 -8.17 5.43 -20.41
C VAL A 313 -7.82 4.45 -19.28
N GLU A 314 -7.25 3.28 -19.58
CA GLU A 314 -6.73 2.35 -18.56
C GLU A 314 -5.60 2.99 -17.73
N MET A 315 -4.69 3.74 -18.35
CA MET A 315 -3.64 4.48 -17.66
C MET A 315 -4.22 5.58 -16.76
N LEU A 316 -5.15 6.39 -17.26
CA LEU A 316 -5.81 7.44 -16.49
C LEU A 316 -6.65 6.88 -15.32
N HIS A 317 -7.30 5.74 -15.50
CA HIS A 317 -7.96 5.03 -14.40
C HIS A 317 -6.96 4.55 -13.35
N ASN A 318 -5.79 4.03 -13.75
CA ASN A 318 -4.75 3.63 -12.80
C ASN A 318 -4.27 4.83 -11.96
N ILE A 319 -4.18 6.03 -12.55
CA ILE A 319 -3.90 7.27 -11.79
C ILE A 319 -4.99 7.55 -10.76
N LEU A 320 -6.27 7.48 -11.14
CA LEU A 320 -7.39 7.69 -10.23
C LEU A 320 -7.40 6.68 -9.08
N CYS A 321 -7.22 5.40 -9.39
CA CYS A 321 -7.19 4.34 -8.40
C CYS A 321 -5.99 4.48 -7.45
N ALA A 322 -4.81 4.89 -7.97
CA ALA A 322 -3.67 5.22 -7.12
C ALA A 322 -4.01 6.36 -6.17
N PHE A 323 -4.62 7.44 -6.68
CA PHE A 323 -5.07 8.57 -5.86
C PHE A 323 -6.03 8.13 -4.75
N HIS A 324 -7.04 7.31 -5.08
CA HIS A 324 -7.97 6.76 -4.08
C HIS A 324 -7.28 5.87 -3.06
N SER A 325 -6.36 5.01 -3.49
CA SER A 325 -5.56 4.14 -2.63
C SER A 325 -4.71 4.94 -1.63
N GLY A 326 -4.09 6.04 -2.10
CA GLY A 326 -3.34 6.96 -1.25
C GLY A 326 -4.22 7.65 -0.20
N LEU A 327 -5.39 8.14 -0.59
CA LEU A 327 -6.37 8.72 0.35
C LEU A 327 -6.88 7.68 1.36
N ALA A 328 -7.20 6.47 0.92
CA ALA A 328 -7.66 5.40 1.80
C ALA A 328 -6.60 5.04 2.85
N TYR A 329 -5.33 4.99 2.47
CA TYR A 329 -4.23 4.79 3.41
C TYR A 329 -4.16 5.93 4.45
N LEU A 330 -4.15 7.19 4.01
CA LEU A 330 -4.11 8.34 4.93
C LEU A 330 -5.29 8.34 5.90
N ASN A 331 -6.49 8.07 5.41
CA ASN A 331 -7.70 8.01 6.22
C ASN A 331 -7.72 6.86 7.22
N THR A 332 -6.93 5.81 6.98
CA THR A 332 -6.75 4.69 7.92
C THR A 332 -5.75 5.04 9.03
N GLU A 333 -4.67 5.77 8.72
CA GLU A 333 -3.61 6.10 9.68
C GLU A 333 -3.94 7.34 10.55
N ILE A 334 -4.65 8.32 10.00
CA ILE A 334 -4.98 9.59 10.68
C ILE A 334 -5.68 9.36 12.04
N PRO A 335 -6.70 8.49 12.17
CA PRO A 335 -7.37 8.25 13.46
C PRO A 335 -6.42 7.69 14.52
N THR A 336 -5.51 6.79 14.14
CA THR A 336 -4.51 6.19 15.04
C THR A 336 -3.54 7.26 15.55
N LEU A 337 -3.06 8.12 14.66
CA LEU A 337 -2.19 9.24 15.02
C LEU A 337 -2.89 10.29 15.88
N GLN A 338 -4.15 10.60 15.57
CA GLN A 338 -4.96 11.53 16.34
C GLN A 338 -5.09 11.06 17.79
N LYS A 339 -5.39 9.77 18.00
CA LYS A 339 -5.46 9.18 19.33
C LYS A 339 -4.13 9.30 20.08
N ALA A 340 -3.01 8.94 19.44
CA ALA A 340 -1.70 9.01 20.07
C ALA A 340 -1.29 10.44 20.45
N LEU A 341 -1.64 11.45 19.64
CA LEU A 341 -1.41 12.85 19.97
C LEU A 341 -2.30 13.34 21.11
N SER A 342 -3.56 12.91 21.17
CA SER A 342 -4.45 13.18 22.30
C SER A 342 -3.89 12.62 23.62
N ASP A 343 -3.34 11.40 23.59
CA ASP A 343 -2.70 10.78 24.75
C ASP A 343 -1.48 11.58 25.23
N ILE A 344 -0.62 12.04 24.31
CA ILE A 344 0.53 12.91 24.65
C ILE A 344 0.06 14.24 25.25
N HIS A 345 -0.99 14.83 24.71
CA HIS A 345 -1.53 16.08 25.23
C HIS A 345 -2.04 15.91 26.66
N PHE A 346 -2.75 14.81 26.93
CA PHE A 346 -3.21 14.46 28.27
C PHE A 346 -2.04 14.29 29.25
N GLU A 347 -1.02 13.49 28.89
CA GLU A 347 0.16 13.28 29.74
C GLU A 347 0.96 14.57 29.99
N ASN A 348 1.12 15.42 28.98
CA ASN A 348 1.77 16.73 29.16
C ASN A 348 1.01 17.62 30.15
N ASN A 349 -0.33 17.66 30.06
CA ASN A 349 -1.14 18.43 31.01
C ASN A 349 -1.00 17.89 32.44
N MET A 350 -0.93 16.57 32.60
CA MET A 350 -0.70 15.92 33.89
C MET A 350 0.69 16.25 34.45
N VAL A 351 1.74 16.20 33.63
CA VAL A 351 3.11 16.59 34.02
C VAL A 351 3.16 18.07 34.40
N MET A 352 2.55 18.97 33.61
CA MET A 352 2.47 20.40 33.94
C MET A 352 1.80 20.64 35.30
N ALA A 353 0.70 19.94 35.60
CA ALA A 353 0.03 20.02 36.89
C ALA A 353 0.95 19.56 38.04
N LYS A 354 1.65 18.43 37.86
CA LYS A 354 2.64 17.93 38.84
C LYS A 354 3.77 18.91 39.06
N VAL A 355 4.32 19.51 38.00
CA VAL A 355 5.40 20.50 38.10
C VAL A 355 4.95 21.73 38.84
N LYS A 356 3.77 22.27 38.52
CA LYS A 356 3.23 23.45 39.20
C LYS A 356 3.09 23.19 40.70
N PHE A 357 2.52 22.04 41.07
CA PHE A 357 2.41 21.62 42.47
C PHE A 357 3.79 21.48 43.13
N ALA A 358 4.72 20.76 42.50
CA ALA A 358 6.07 20.55 43.02
C ALA A 358 6.84 21.87 43.21
N HIS A 359 6.68 22.81 42.28
CA HIS A 359 7.29 24.13 42.32
C HIS A 359 6.70 25.01 43.44
N GLU A 360 5.38 25.01 43.63
CA GLU A 360 4.73 25.70 44.75
C GLU A 360 5.21 25.16 46.10
N CYS A 361 5.30 23.82 46.24
CA CYS A 361 5.87 23.21 47.44
C CYS A 361 7.35 23.60 47.63
N TYR A 362 8.16 23.54 46.56
CA TYR A 362 9.58 23.88 46.59
C TYR A 362 9.83 25.31 47.06
N ILE A 363 9.14 26.31 46.51
CA ILE A 363 9.29 27.72 46.92
C ILE A 363 9.03 27.86 48.42
N ARG A 364 7.97 27.22 48.91
CA ARG A 364 7.60 27.25 50.33
C ARG A 364 8.68 26.62 51.21
N ASP A 365 9.13 25.42 50.83
CA ASP A 365 10.13 24.66 51.57
C ASP A 365 11.48 25.41 51.63
N VAL A 366 11.92 26.00 50.51
CA VAL A 366 13.14 26.82 50.44
C VAL A 366 13.03 28.08 51.27
N ALA A 367 11.90 28.80 51.22
CA ALA A 367 11.71 30.02 52.01
C ALA A 367 11.81 29.72 53.52
N HIS A 368 11.20 28.62 53.96
CA HIS A 368 11.30 28.16 55.35
C HIS A 368 12.72 27.74 55.72
N LEU A 369 13.40 26.97 54.87
CA LEU A 369 14.78 26.52 55.14
C LEU A 369 15.76 27.71 55.17
N GLN A 370 15.60 28.70 54.29
CA GLN A 370 16.40 29.93 54.32
C GLN A 370 16.14 30.74 55.60
N GLN A 371 14.90 30.85 56.04
CA GLN A 371 14.56 31.51 57.30
C GLN A 371 15.18 30.77 58.49
N TRP A 372 15.09 29.44 58.51
CA TRP A 372 15.72 28.60 59.53
C TRP A 372 17.24 28.75 59.56
N ASN A 373 17.89 28.74 58.39
CA ASN A 373 19.34 28.84 58.26
C ASN A 373 19.88 30.19 58.76
N ARG A 374 19.09 31.28 58.71
CA ARG A 374 19.45 32.57 59.32
C ARG A 374 19.55 32.49 60.84
N SER A 375 18.74 31.64 61.47
CA SER A 375 18.75 31.43 62.92
C SER A 375 19.71 30.30 63.35
N HIS A 376 19.97 29.34 62.48
CA HIS A 376 20.83 28.17 62.74
C HIS A 376 21.71 27.85 61.51
N PRO A 377 22.84 28.56 61.33
CA PRO A 377 23.71 28.37 60.16
C PRO A 377 24.35 26.98 60.16
N SER A 378 24.22 26.25 59.05
CA SER A 378 24.84 24.94 58.87
C SER A 378 25.27 24.72 57.42
N GLU A 379 26.49 24.21 57.23
CA GLU A 379 27.01 23.82 55.91
C GLU A 379 26.14 22.74 55.24
N SER A 380 25.41 21.94 56.05
CA SER A 380 24.44 20.95 55.58
C SER A 380 23.20 21.62 54.94
N ASN A 381 22.71 22.71 55.53
CA ASN A 381 21.56 23.46 55.02
C ASN A 381 21.89 24.13 53.67
N ASP A 382 23.10 24.66 53.52
CA ASP A 382 23.55 25.27 52.27
C ASP A 382 23.69 24.22 51.14
N ARG A 383 24.16 23.01 51.47
CA ARG A 383 24.18 21.89 50.50
C ARG A 383 22.78 21.45 50.09
N LEU A 384 21.82 21.41 51.02
CA LEU A 384 20.42 21.10 50.71
C LEU A 384 19.77 22.17 49.83
N LEU A 385 19.99 23.45 50.12
CA LEU A 385 19.53 24.56 49.28
C LEU A 385 20.12 24.48 47.86
N THR A 386 21.40 24.10 47.74
CA THR A 386 22.05 23.89 46.44
C THR A 386 21.48 22.66 45.71
N LYS A 387 21.20 21.56 46.42
CA LYS A 387 20.58 20.34 45.86
C LYS A 387 19.15 20.61 45.36
N TRP A 388 18.39 21.41 46.09
CA TRP A 388 16.99 21.71 45.75
C TRP A 388 16.86 22.74 44.62
N ALA A 389 17.92 23.50 44.31
CA ALA A 389 17.95 24.44 43.17
C ALA A 389 17.76 23.81 41.78
N SER A 390 17.77 22.47 41.67
CA SER A 390 17.54 21.74 40.42
C SER A 390 16.10 21.79 39.88
N CYS A 391 15.14 22.32 40.64
CA CYS A 391 13.73 22.41 40.22
C CYS A 391 13.49 23.31 38.99
N ASP A 392 14.25 24.39 38.82
CA ASP A 392 14.08 25.33 37.70
C ASP A 392 14.52 24.72 36.36
N ASP A 393 15.54 23.86 36.37
CA ASP A 393 16.00 23.11 35.19
C ASP A 393 14.92 22.15 34.67
N ILE A 394 14.09 21.61 35.56
CA ILE A 394 13.02 20.67 35.20
C ILE A 394 11.83 21.38 34.57
N LEU A 395 11.49 22.57 35.08
CA LEU A 395 10.48 23.44 34.48
C LEU A 395 10.82 23.74 33.01
N SER A 396 12.08 24.12 32.74
CA SER A 396 12.54 24.36 31.37
C SER A 396 12.38 23.12 30.48
N LYS A 397 12.79 21.95 30.97
CA LYS A 397 12.70 20.67 30.23
C LYS A 397 11.26 20.29 29.91
N VAL A 398 10.32 20.55 30.82
CA VAL A 398 8.89 20.27 30.63
C VAL A 398 8.30 21.24 29.60
N ASP A 399 8.66 22.53 29.67
CA ASP A 399 8.24 23.52 28.68
C ASP A 399 8.79 23.20 27.28
N ASP A 400 10.02 22.66 27.17
CA ASP A 400 10.59 22.18 25.90
C ASP A 400 9.76 21.03 25.32
N LYS A 401 9.39 20.03 26.14
CA LYS A 401 8.54 18.91 25.70
C LYS A 401 7.12 19.34 25.33
N ARG A 402 6.56 20.34 26.01
CA ARG A 402 5.28 20.95 25.60
C ARG A 402 5.39 21.64 24.25
N ARG A 403 6.46 22.41 24.02
CA ARG A 403 6.72 23.07 22.72
C ARG A 403 6.85 22.03 21.60
N GLU A 404 7.56 20.93 21.87
CA GLU A 404 7.69 19.80 20.95
C GLU A 404 6.31 19.17 20.62
N ALA A 405 5.46 18.93 21.62
CA ALA A 405 4.10 18.41 21.43
C ALA A 405 3.23 19.33 20.56
N THR A 406 3.24 20.64 20.84
CA THR A 406 2.48 21.64 20.05
C THR A 406 2.96 21.68 18.60
N ALA A 407 4.27 21.56 18.37
CA ALA A 407 4.83 21.49 17.02
C ALA A 407 4.32 20.25 16.28
N LEU A 408 4.33 19.06 16.91
CA LEU A 408 3.79 17.83 16.32
C LEU A 408 2.30 17.94 15.99
N CYS A 409 1.49 18.53 16.88
CA CYS A 409 0.07 18.77 16.60
C CYS A 409 -0.14 19.74 15.43
N THR A 410 0.73 20.74 15.29
CA THR A 410 0.68 21.69 14.18
C THR A 410 1.01 21.00 12.87
N ASP A 411 2.07 20.18 12.84
CA ASP A 411 2.45 19.35 11.69
C ASP A 411 1.29 18.41 11.30
N PHE A 412 0.69 17.71 12.27
CA PHE A 412 -0.44 16.81 12.06
C PHE A 412 -1.67 17.52 11.50
N ASN A 413 -2.07 18.66 12.07
CA ASN A 413 -3.23 19.42 11.60
C ASN A 413 -3.02 20.00 10.19
N ALA A 414 -1.77 20.37 9.85
CA ALA A 414 -1.43 20.78 8.50
C ALA A 414 -1.61 19.61 7.50
N ALA A 415 -1.19 18.40 7.87
CA ALA A 415 -1.41 17.20 7.06
C ALA A 415 -2.91 16.88 6.92
N CYS A 416 -3.68 16.89 8.00
CA CYS A 416 -5.13 16.67 7.94
C CYS A 416 -5.84 17.70 7.03
N SER A 417 -5.43 18.96 7.10
CA SER A 417 -5.99 20.02 6.25
C SER A 417 -5.76 19.76 4.76
N LYS A 418 -4.59 19.21 4.40
CA LYS A 418 -4.28 18.79 3.02
C LYS A 418 -5.16 17.61 2.60
N VAL A 419 -5.29 16.59 3.44
CA VAL A 419 -6.15 15.43 3.15
C VAL A 419 -7.60 15.85 2.91
N VAL A 420 -8.16 16.72 3.76
CA VAL A 420 -9.52 17.28 3.56
C VAL A 420 -9.62 18.09 2.27
N GLY A 421 -8.55 18.78 1.86
CA GLY A 421 -8.48 19.45 0.56
C GLY A 421 -8.54 18.45 -0.61
N LEU A 422 -7.75 17.38 -0.53
CA LEU A 422 -7.67 16.32 -1.53
C LEU A 422 -9.01 15.57 -1.69
N GLU A 423 -9.74 15.32 -0.61
CA GLU A 423 -11.07 14.67 -0.63
C GLU A 423 -12.14 15.49 -1.35
N LYS A 424 -11.99 16.82 -1.42
CA LYS A 424 -12.96 17.71 -2.09
C LYS A 424 -12.76 17.74 -3.60
N THR A 425 -11.63 17.27 -4.11
CA THR A 425 -11.28 17.29 -5.53
C THR A 425 -12.25 16.43 -6.36
N PRO A 426 -12.41 16.73 -7.66
CA PRO A 426 -13.22 15.89 -8.55
C PRO A 426 -12.61 14.50 -8.79
N TYR A 427 -11.34 14.29 -8.43
CA TYR A 427 -10.59 13.03 -8.57
C TYR A 427 -10.87 12.09 -7.40
N ALA A 428 -11.07 12.62 -6.19
CA ALA A 428 -11.59 11.84 -5.06
C ALA A 428 -13.02 11.33 -5.29
N LYS A 429 -13.76 11.95 -6.23
CA LYS A 429 -15.13 11.59 -6.60
C LYS A 429 -15.14 10.72 -7.86
N THR A 430 -16.25 10.02 -8.13
CA THR A 430 -16.40 9.14 -9.31
C THR A 430 -16.54 9.88 -10.64
N LYS A 431 -16.83 11.20 -10.61
CA LYS A 431 -17.21 11.99 -11.79
C LYS A 431 -16.20 11.92 -12.95
N ARG A 432 -14.89 11.91 -12.68
CA ARG A 432 -13.87 11.84 -13.75
C ARG A 432 -13.79 10.45 -14.37
N SER A 433 -13.96 9.39 -13.57
CA SER A 433 -14.06 8.01 -14.07
C SER A 433 -15.22 7.87 -15.06
N GLU A 434 -16.39 8.43 -14.73
CA GLU A 434 -17.58 8.40 -15.59
C GLU A 434 -17.35 9.06 -16.96
N VAL A 435 -16.60 10.16 -17.02
CA VAL A 435 -16.24 10.84 -18.27
C VAL A 435 -15.33 9.97 -19.14
N LEU A 436 -14.35 9.29 -18.52
CA LEU A 436 -13.45 8.39 -19.23
C LEU A 436 -14.20 7.17 -19.78
N ASP A 437 -15.13 6.61 -18.99
CA ASP A 437 -16.00 5.52 -19.43
C ASP A 437 -16.91 5.94 -20.58
N GLU A 438 -17.44 7.17 -20.55
CA GLU A 438 -18.23 7.74 -21.64
C GLU A 438 -17.41 7.87 -22.93
N ILE A 439 -16.14 8.29 -22.85
CA ILE A 439 -15.22 8.35 -23.99
C ILE A 439 -15.08 6.96 -24.62
N VAL A 440 -14.75 5.93 -23.83
CA VAL A 440 -14.62 4.55 -24.33
C VAL A 440 -15.93 4.05 -24.94
N HIS A 441 -17.07 4.35 -24.31
CA HIS A 441 -18.38 3.98 -24.82
C HIS A 441 -18.67 4.62 -26.18
N ARG A 442 -18.40 5.93 -26.34
CA ARG A 442 -18.52 6.64 -27.62
C ARG A 442 -17.63 6.01 -28.69
N THR A 443 -16.37 5.70 -28.37
CA THR A 443 -15.44 5.03 -29.30
C THR A 443 -15.96 3.66 -29.74
N LEU A 444 -16.51 2.86 -28.82
CA LEU A 444 -17.11 1.56 -29.13
C LEU A 444 -18.33 1.67 -30.04
N GLN A 445 -19.22 2.63 -29.80
CA GLN A 445 -20.39 2.90 -30.65
C GLN A 445 -19.96 3.30 -32.07
N ILE A 446 -18.96 4.17 -32.17
CA ILE A 446 -18.35 4.60 -33.43
C ILE A 446 -17.79 3.35 -34.16
N TYR A 447 -16.96 2.55 -33.50
CA TYR A 447 -16.39 1.32 -34.08
C TYR A 447 -17.45 0.30 -34.54
N GLY A 448 -18.50 0.09 -33.73
CA GLY A 448 -19.59 -0.82 -34.03
C GLY A 448 -20.39 -0.45 -35.27
N ARG A 449 -20.73 0.84 -35.43
CA ARG A 449 -21.43 1.36 -36.62
C ARG A 449 -20.60 1.14 -37.89
N THR A 450 -19.29 1.35 -37.82
CA THR A 450 -18.38 1.18 -38.97
C THR A 450 -18.18 -0.28 -39.36
N LYS A 451 -18.26 -1.22 -38.42
CA LYS A 451 -18.22 -2.66 -38.74
C LYS A 451 -19.44 -3.10 -39.57
N GLN A 452 -20.59 -2.47 -39.36
CA GLN A 452 -21.86 -2.78 -40.03
C GLN A 452 -22.03 -2.03 -41.36
N SER A 453 -21.44 -0.84 -41.49
CA SER A 453 -21.57 0.02 -42.66
C SER A 453 -20.79 -0.51 -43.88
N LYS A 454 -21.42 -0.48 -45.06
CA LYS A 454 -20.81 -0.78 -46.36
C LYS A 454 -20.58 0.47 -47.22
N ASP A 455 -21.06 1.63 -46.77
CA ASP A 455 -21.13 2.86 -47.58
C ASP A 455 -19.99 3.84 -47.24
N PHE A 456 -19.28 4.32 -48.26
CA PHE A 456 -18.09 5.18 -48.11
C PHE A 456 -18.37 6.54 -47.44
N GLY A 457 -19.52 7.16 -47.72
CA GLY A 457 -19.90 8.44 -47.09
C GLY A 457 -20.15 8.33 -45.59
N SER A 458 -20.76 7.21 -45.15
CA SER A 458 -20.92 6.89 -43.73
C SER A 458 -19.56 6.69 -43.05
N ILE A 459 -18.59 6.07 -43.75
CA ILE A 459 -17.25 5.83 -43.21
C ILE A 459 -16.46 7.13 -42.98
N SER A 460 -16.56 8.12 -43.89
CA SER A 460 -15.88 9.41 -43.73
C SER A 460 -16.40 10.23 -42.54
N LEU A 461 -17.72 10.27 -42.33
CA LEU A 461 -18.33 10.93 -41.17
C LEU A 461 -17.82 10.34 -39.85
N THR A 462 -17.76 9.02 -39.79
CA THR A 462 -17.30 8.30 -38.61
C THR A 462 -15.82 8.62 -38.32
N SER A 463 -15.00 8.97 -39.34
CA SER A 463 -13.57 9.32 -39.15
C SER A 463 -13.40 10.63 -38.37
N ASN A 464 -14.24 11.63 -38.68
CA ASN A 464 -14.25 12.89 -37.95
C ASN A 464 -14.77 12.70 -36.52
N GLU A 465 -15.78 11.84 -36.33
CA GLU A 465 -16.27 11.49 -34.99
C GLU A 465 -15.18 10.79 -34.15
N MET A 466 -14.43 9.86 -34.74
CA MET A 466 -13.31 9.18 -34.06
C MET A 466 -12.21 10.17 -33.67
N LYS A 467 -11.85 11.08 -34.58
CA LYS A 467 -10.87 12.13 -34.29
C LYS A 467 -11.33 13.00 -33.12
N ALA A 468 -12.58 13.48 -33.16
CA ALA A 468 -13.13 14.31 -32.09
C ALA A 468 -13.07 13.61 -30.71
N VAL A 469 -13.32 12.29 -30.66
CA VAL A 469 -13.20 11.53 -29.41
C VAL A 469 -11.75 11.40 -28.94
N ILE A 470 -10.79 11.25 -29.86
CA ILE A 470 -9.36 11.25 -29.52
C ILE A 470 -8.93 12.62 -29.00
N ASP A 471 -9.37 13.71 -29.65
CA ASP A 471 -9.05 15.07 -29.25
C ASP A 471 -9.66 15.41 -27.86
N ASP A 472 -10.91 15.00 -27.60
CA ASP A 472 -11.54 15.08 -26.26
C ASP A 472 -10.68 14.37 -25.20
N LEU A 473 -10.18 13.17 -25.51
CA LEU A 473 -9.35 12.38 -24.59
C LEU A 473 -7.99 13.03 -24.32
N LEU A 474 -7.32 13.55 -25.36
CA LEU A 474 -6.05 14.26 -25.22
C LEU A 474 -6.19 15.53 -24.36
N GLU A 475 -7.33 16.24 -24.48
CA GLU A 475 -7.62 17.40 -23.64
C GLU A 475 -7.87 16.99 -22.18
N GLU A 476 -8.66 15.94 -21.94
CA GLU A 476 -8.90 15.43 -20.59
C GLU A 476 -7.60 14.89 -19.96
N GLU A 477 -6.78 14.16 -20.70
CA GLU A 477 -5.46 13.68 -20.25
C GLU A 477 -4.58 14.86 -19.81
N SER A 478 -4.40 15.86 -20.68
CA SER A 478 -3.60 17.04 -20.38
C SER A 478 -4.07 17.77 -19.12
N ARG A 479 -5.39 17.83 -18.91
CA ARG A 479 -6.02 18.42 -17.72
C ARG A 479 -5.76 17.56 -16.48
N MET A 480 -5.97 16.25 -16.57
CA MET A 480 -5.76 15.32 -15.45
C MET A 480 -4.31 15.29 -15.01
N LEU A 481 -3.35 15.21 -15.94
CA LEU A 481 -1.93 15.19 -15.61
C LEU A 481 -1.48 16.48 -14.91
N LYS A 482 -2.04 17.62 -15.31
CA LYS A 482 -1.77 18.90 -14.65
C LYS A 482 -2.32 18.94 -13.22
N ASP A 483 -3.57 18.55 -13.02
CA ASP A 483 -4.22 18.60 -11.70
C ASP A 483 -3.63 17.55 -10.74
N VAL A 484 -3.46 16.31 -11.22
CA VAL A 484 -2.92 15.19 -10.43
C VAL A 484 -1.52 15.51 -9.93
N TYR A 485 -0.71 16.20 -10.71
CA TYR A 485 0.60 16.66 -10.27
C TYR A 485 0.53 17.51 -8.99
N GLU A 486 -0.35 18.51 -8.96
CA GLU A 486 -0.52 19.38 -7.80
C GLU A 486 -1.02 18.60 -6.58
N TYR A 487 -1.98 17.69 -6.79
CA TYR A 487 -2.55 16.88 -5.72
C TYR A 487 -1.60 15.79 -5.20
N MET A 488 -0.77 15.23 -6.07
CA MET A 488 0.27 14.28 -5.69
C MET A 488 1.30 14.91 -4.77
N ARG A 489 1.71 16.16 -5.04
CA ARG A 489 2.61 16.89 -4.15
C ARG A 489 2.04 17.01 -2.73
N ASP A 490 0.78 17.43 -2.64
CA ASP A 490 0.11 17.61 -1.34
C ASP A 490 -0.10 16.26 -0.62
N MET A 491 -0.36 15.19 -1.38
CA MET A 491 -0.49 13.82 -0.86
C MET A 491 0.85 13.28 -0.34
N SER A 492 1.95 13.44 -1.09
CA SER A 492 3.28 13.02 -0.66
C SER A 492 3.72 13.74 0.61
N GLU A 493 3.40 15.03 0.75
CA GLU A 493 3.70 15.76 1.97
C GLU A 493 2.88 15.27 3.18
N ALA A 494 1.63 14.89 2.94
CA ALA A 494 0.79 14.23 3.96
C ALA A 494 1.35 12.86 4.34
N PHE A 495 1.77 12.02 3.37
CA PHE A 495 2.40 10.73 3.64
C PHE A 495 3.64 10.89 4.51
N ARG A 496 4.55 11.79 4.15
CA ARG A 496 5.77 12.06 4.94
C ARG A 496 5.44 12.39 6.40
N THR A 497 4.42 13.22 6.61
CA THR A 497 4.00 13.62 7.95
C THR A 497 3.46 12.42 8.72
N VAL A 498 2.57 11.64 8.10
CA VAL A 498 1.96 10.43 8.68
C VAL A 498 2.97 9.32 8.94
N VAL A 499 4.01 9.16 8.11
CA VAL A 499 5.05 8.13 8.25
C VAL A 499 6.07 8.49 9.34
N LEU A 500 6.44 9.76 9.47
CA LEU A 500 7.45 10.22 10.45
C LEU A 500 6.86 10.50 11.85
N LEU A 501 5.58 10.84 11.94
CA LEU A 501 4.92 11.16 13.22
C LEU A 501 4.99 10.03 14.25
N PRO A 502 4.74 8.75 13.93
CA PRO A 502 4.73 7.66 14.92
C PRO A 502 5.99 7.59 15.76
N GLU A 503 7.17 7.68 15.14
CA GLU A 503 8.44 7.58 15.86
C GLU A 503 8.67 8.81 16.75
N ARG A 504 8.38 10.02 16.23
CA ARG A 504 8.50 11.27 17.00
C ARG A 504 7.54 11.30 18.20
N ILE A 505 6.28 10.88 17.99
CA ILE A 505 5.26 10.71 19.02
C ILE A 505 5.76 9.74 20.11
N HIS A 506 6.31 8.59 19.71
CA HIS A 506 6.83 7.62 20.65
C HIS A 506 8.01 8.15 21.48
N GLN A 507 8.97 8.83 20.84
CA GLN A 507 10.12 9.45 21.51
C GLN A 507 9.68 10.55 22.50
N LEU A 508 8.72 11.39 22.09
CA LEU A 508 8.15 12.43 22.94
C LEU A 508 7.42 11.83 24.15
N MET A 509 6.55 10.85 23.94
CA MET A 509 5.82 10.17 25.00
C MET A 509 6.77 9.58 26.05
N ASN A 510 7.81 8.87 25.60
CA ASN A 510 8.83 8.32 26.51
C ASN A 510 9.54 9.42 27.32
N GLY A 511 9.84 10.56 26.67
CA GLY A 511 10.41 11.73 27.34
C GLY A 511 9.48 12.34 28.40
N VAL A 512 8.21 12.52 28.08
CA VAL A 512 7.18 13.07 29.00
C VAL A 512 7.00 12.15 30.21
N VAL A 513 6.87 10.85 29.98
CA VAL A 513 6.74 9.85 31.05
C VAL A 513 8.00 9.82 31.92
N SER A 514 9.19 9.91 31.33
CA SER A 514 10.45 10.00 32.09
C SER A 514 10.49 11.24 32.98
N LEU A 515 10.10 12.42 32.47
CA LEU A 515 10.03 13.65 33.27
C LEU A 515 9.04 13.50 34.43
N SER A 516 7.86 12.93 34.17
CA SER A 516 6.85 12.64 35.20
C SER A 516 7.42 11.82 36.37
N ARG A 517 8.24 10.81 36.07
CA ARG A 517 8.94 10.00 37.09
C ARG A 517 9.99 10.81 37.84
N THR A 518 10.81 11.59 37.14
CA THR A 518 11.85 12.43 37.76
C THR A 518 11.27 13.45 38.72
N ILE A 519 10.18 14.13 38.35
CA ILE A 519 9.48 15.09 39.23
C ILE A 519 9.01 14.39 40.50
N SER A 520 8.41 13.21 40.35
CA SER A 520 7.92 12.42 41.48
C SER A 520 9.07 11.98 42.42
N SER A 521 10.21 11.59 41.86
CA SER A 521 11.41 11.22 42.63
C SER A 521 11.99 12.41 43.40
N ILE A 522 12.11 13.58 42.76
CA ILE A 522 12.68 14.78 43.38
C ILE A 522 11.77 15.31 44.48
N GLN A 523 10.45 15.27 44.28
CA GLN A 523 9.50 15.61 45.33
C GLN A 523 9.66 14.69 46.54
N LYS A 524 9.81 13.38 46.32
CA LYS A 524 10.01 12.40 47.40
C LYS A 524 11.33 12.63 48.12
N GLU A 525 12.45 12.76 47.40
CA GLU A 525 13.76 13.04 48.00
C GLU A 525 13.76 14.34 48.82
N ARG A 526 13.04 15.37 48.37
CA ARG A 526 12.91 16.63 49.11
C ARG A 526 12.17 16.43 50.42
N GLN A 527 11.04 15.72 50.39
CA GLN A 527 10.27 15.40 51.60
C GLN A 527 11.07 14.54 52.59
N ASP A 528 11.77 13.52 52.10
CA ASP A 528 12.64 12.67 52.91
C ASP A 528 13.77 13.48 53.56
N SER A 529 14.39 14.41 52.82
CA SER A 529 15.43 15.30 53.35
C SER A 529 14.93 16.20 54.49
N ILE A 530 13.67 16.65 54.45
CA ILE A 530 13.05 17.44 55.52
C ILE A 530 12.86 16.57 56.77
N TRP A 531 12.44 15.32 56.61
CA TRP A 531 12.29 14.38 57.73
C TRP A 531 13.64 14.04 58.37
N ASP A 532 14.69 13.87 57.57
CA ASP A 532 16.05 13.64 58.06
C ASP A 532 16.60 14.83 58.86
N LEU A 533 16.36 16.06 58.39
CA LEU A 533 16.69 17.28 59.14
C LEU A 533 15.99 17.32 60.50
N LYS A 534 14.71 16.94 60.55
CA LYS A 534 13.95 16.86 61.81
C LYS A 534 14.58 15.84 62.75
N ALA A 535 14.92 14.65 62.25
CA ALA A 535 15.55 13.59 63.06
C ALA A 535 16.90 14.03 63.64
N GLN A 536 17.77 14.64 62.85
CA GLN A 536 19.09 15.12 63.29
C GLN A 536 19.00 16.18 64.40
N HIS A 537 18.02 17.09 64.33
CA HIS A 537 17.80 18.09 65.38
C HIS A 537 17.12 17.51 66.64
N SER A 538 16.31 16.48 66.48
CA SER A 538 15.74 15.71 67.61
C SER A 538 16.87 15.05 68.42
N ASP A 539 17.82 14.42 67.73
CA ASP A 539 18.98 13.78 68.37
C ASP A 539 19.88 14.80 69.06
N LEU A 540 20.15 15.96 68.44
CA LEU A 540 20.93 17.04 69.06
C LEU A 540 20.30 17.60 70.34
N GLN A 541 18.97 17.74 70.39
CA GLN A 541 18.27 18.12 71.62
C GLN A 541 18.37 17.03 72.67
N THR A 542 18.36 15.76 72.27
CA THR A 542 18.47 14.60 73.16
C THR A 542 19.89 14.46 73.73
N THR A 543 20.94 14.63 72.93
CA THR A 543 22.35 14.61 73.38
C THR A 543 22.73 15.84 74.20
N ALA A 544 22.15 17.02 73.89
CA ALA A 544 22.28 18.21 74.72
C ALA A 544 21.55 18.03 76.07
N LEU A 545 20.40 17.35 76.10
CA LEU A 545 19.73 16.92 77.32
C LEU A 545 20.59 15.93 78.12
N GLU A 546 21.18 14.93 77.49
CA GLU A 546 22.05 13.94 78.15
C GLU A 546 23.32 14.58 78.71
N SER A 547 23.90 15.56 78.00
CA SER A 547 25.05 16.34 78.48
C SER A 547 24.67 17.29 79.63
N LEU A 548 23.47 17.88 79.60
CA LEU A 548 22.91 18.65 80.72
C LEU A 548 22.56 17.77 81.92
N MET A 549 22.08 16.55 81.68
CA MET A 549 21.76 15.56 82.72
C MET A 549 23.04 15.04 83.41
N GLN A 550 24.11 14.76 82.66
CA GLN A 550 25.43 14.44 83.22
C GLN A 550 26.05 15.63 83.98
N ALA A 551 25.79 16.87 83.57
CA ALA A 551 26.22 18.07 84.30
C ALA A 551 25.45 18.27 85.63
N THR A 552 24.22 17.73 85.74
CA THR A 552 23.42 17.75 86.97
C THR A 552 23.68 16.58 87.94
N GLU A 553 24.51 15.59 87.58
CA GLU A 553 24.89 14.47 88.45
C GLU A 553 26.06 14.77 89.41
N SER A 554 26.45 16.04 89.56
CA SER A 554 27.29 16.49 90.69
C SER A 554 26.38 16.91 91.87
N PRO A 555 26.62 16.43 93.11
CA PRO A 555 25.61 16.44 94.15
C PRO A 555 25.47 17.84 94.76
N LEU A 556 24.42 18.57 94.38
CA LEU A 556 23.98 19.77 95.10
C LEU A 556 22.76 19.45 95.97
N LYS A 557 23.01 19.52 97.27
CA LYS A 557 22.01 19.57 98.34
C LYS A 557 21.16 20.84 98.20
N GLU A 558 19.91 20.70 98.64
CA GLU A 558 18.85 21.72 98.83
C GLU A 558 18.22 22.28 97.54
N VAL A 559 17.04 21.71 97.23
CA VAL A 559 16.11 22.12 96.18
C VAL A 559 15.52 23.50 96.51
N THR A 560 15.59 24.44 95.56
CA THR A 560 14.91 25.74 95.64
C THR A 560 13.80 25.84 94.56
N SER A 561 12.95 26.87 94.63
CA SER A 561 11.76 27.02 93.77
C SER A 561 12.04 27.10 92.25
N GLU A 562 13.30 27.26 91.83
CA GLU A 562 13.71 27.21 90.42
C GLU A 562 13.76 25.78 89.85
N ASP A 563 13.97 24.75 90.68
CA ASP A 563 14.05 23.35 90.24
C ASP A 563 12.69 22.78 89.84
N THR A 564 11.61 23.28 90.46
CA THR A 564 10.23 22.94 90.09
C THR A 564 9.85 23.46 88.69
N ASN A 565 10.38 24.61 88.26
CA ASN A 565 10.16 25.12 86.90
C ASN A 565 10.96 24.32 85.85
N ARG A 566 12.14 23.82 86.19
CA ARG A 566 12.94 22.96 85.31
C ARG A 566 12.30 21.60 85.06
N VAL A 567 11.74 20.98 86.10
CA VAL A 567 11.00 19.71 85.98
C VAL A 567 9.68 19.89 85.22
N HIS A 568 9.01 21.05 85.35
CA HIS A 568 7.82 21.38 84.57
C HIS A 568 8.12 21.56 83.07
N ASN A 569 9.22 22.24 82.72
CA ASN A 569 9.65 22.42 81.34
C ASN A 569 10.09 21.09 80.68
N LEU A 570 10.71 20.17 81.44
CA LEU A 570 11.05 18.83 80.97
C LEU A 570 9.81 17.96 80.67
N ARG A 571 8.75 18.07 81.48
CA ARG A 571 7.47 17.39 81.21
C ARG A 571 6.76 17.96 79.97
N GLN A 572 6.77 19.28 79.80
CA GLN A 572 6.22 19.92 78.59
C GLN A 572 6.95 19.50 77.32
N LEU A 573 8.28 19.32 77.37
CA LEU A 573 9.05 18.85 76.22
C LEU A 573 8.72 17.39 75.86
N VAL A 574 8.52 16.53 76.85
CA VAL A 574 8.15 15.11 76.63
C VAL A 574 6.72 14.99 76.07
N GLU A 575 5.79 15.84 76.51
CA GLU A 575 4.44 15.94 75.91
C GLU A 575 4.50 16.42 74.46
N CYS A 576 5.33 17.42 74.13
CA CYS A 576 5.54 17.87 72.75
C CYS A 576 6.09 16.77 71.83
N VAL A 577 7.04 15.95 72.31
CA VAL A 577 7.64 14.85 71.51
C VAL A 577 6.62 13.72 71.25
N LEU A 578 5.72 13.46 72.21
CA LEU A 578 4.63 12.49 72.07
C LEU A 578 3.50 13.01 71.16
N GLU A 579 3.18 14.31 71.18
CA GLU A 579 2.26 14.92 70.22
C GLU A 579 2.84 14.91 68.79
N ASP A 580 4.14 15.11 68.63
CA ASP A 580 4.83 15.13 67.34
C ASP A 580 4.93 13.75 66.66
N THR A 581 5.05 12.68 67.44
CA THR A 581 5.01 11.30 66.92
C THR A 581 3.60 10.94 66.46
N ARG A 582 2.58 11.39 67.20
CA ARG A 582 1.17 11.20 66.87
C ARG A 582 0.76 11.98 65.61
N ALA A 583 1.25 13.21 65.45
CA ALA A 583 1.04 14.02 64.25
C ALA A 583 1.69 13.43 62.99
N LYS A 584 2.84 12.73 63.15
CA LYS A 584 3.50 12.01 62.05
C LYS A 584 2.69 10.79 61.61
N GLU A 585 2.16 10.01 62.55
CA GLU A 585 1.25 8.89 62.25
C GLU A 585 -0.07 9.37 61.64
N GLU A 586 -0.63 10.49 62.12
CA GLU A 586 -1.84 11.09 61.55
C GLU A 586 -1.61 11.65 60.14
N SER A 587 -0.46 12.27 59.85
CA SER A 587 -0.11 12.75 58.51
C SER A 587 0.12 11.60 57.53
N ILE A 588 0.73 10.49 57.96
CA ILE A 588 0.89 9.29 57.12
C ILE A 588 -0.47 8.62 56.88
N SER A 589 -1.32 8.54 57.90
CA SER A 589 -2.71 8.06 57.79
C SER A 589 -3.54 8.93 56.84
N LEU A 590 -3.38 10.25 56.89
CA LEU A 590 -4.07 11.19 55.99
C LEU A 590 -3.56 11.04 54.55
N CYS A 591 -2.25 10.91 54.33
CA CYS A 591 -1.68 10.65 53.01
C CYS A 591 -2.18 9.32 52.42
N ASN A 592 -2.20 8.25 53.23
CA ASN A 592 -2.73 6.95 52.81
C ASN A 592 -4.22 7.05 52.46
N ARG A 593 -5.03 7.76 53.25
CA ARG A 593 -6.45 8.01 52.94
C ARG A 593 -6.63 8.85 51.68
N ILE A 594 -5.76 9.83 51.43
CA ILE A 594 -5.79 10.63 50.19
C ILE A 594 -5.45 9.76 48.98
N GLU A 595 -4.45 8.88 49.09
CA GLU A 595 -4.11 7.92 48.04
C GLU A 595 -5.22 6.90 47.79
N GLU A 596 -5.83 6.35 48.84
CA GLU A 596 -7.00 5.46 48.72
C GLU A 596 -8.17 6.16 48.04
N THR A 597 -8.48 7.39 48.46
CA THR A 597 -9.57 8.20 47.87
C THR A 597 -9.28 8.52 46.41
N ARG A 598 -8.02 8.81 46.07
CA ARG A 598 -7.57 9.04 44.69
C ARG A 598 -7.72 7.78 43.84
N THR A 599 -7.26 6.62 44.31
CA THR A 599 -7.44 5.36 43.57
C THR A 599 -8.91 4.99 43.39
N GLN A 600 -9.76 5.31 44.36
CA GLN A 600 -11.19 5.13 44.23
C GLN A 600 -11.79 6.06 43.17
N TRP A 601 -11.39 7.33 43.15
CA TRP A 601 -11.80 8.29 42.12
C TRP A 601 -11.33 7.88 40.71
N GLU A 602 -10.08 7.42 40.57
CA GLU A 602 -9.56 6.93 39.28
C GLU A 602 -10.34 5.71 38.79
N LYS A 603 -10.76 4.82 39.70
CA LYS A 603 -11.62 3.67 39.39
C LYS A 603 -13.02 4.10 38.97
N ASP A 604 -13.66 4.99 39.73
CA ASP A 604 -15.01 5.48 39.45
C ASP A 604 -15.07 6.22 38.09
N CYS A 605 -14.03 7.01 37.76
CA CYS A 605 -13.90 7.63 36.45
C CYS A 605 -13.72 6.60 35.31
N SER A 606 -12.93 5.54 35.55
CA SER A 606 -12.76 4.46 34.57
C SER A 606 -14.05 3.67 34.34
N ASP A 607 -14.85 3.45 35.38
CA ASP A 607 -16.11 2.72 35.28
C ASP A 607 -17.18 3.58 34.57
N LEU A 608 -17.23 4.89 34.83
CA LEU A 608 -18.06 5.85 34.08
C LEU A 608 -17.70 5.92 32.59
N LEU A 609 -16.41 5.89 32.26
CA LEU A 609 -15.95 5.84 30.85
C LEU A 609 -16.45 4.59 30.14
N LYS A 610 -16.38 3.42 30.79
CA LYS A 610 -16.93 2.16 30.24
C LYS A 610 -18.44 2.19 30.08
N GLU A 611 -19.17 2.80 31.02
CA GLU A 611 -20.61 2.99 30.89
C GLU A 611 -20.96 3.93 29.73
N MET A 612 -20.18 4.99 29.52
CA MET A 612 -20.37 5.89 28.38
C MET A 612 -20.07 5.20 27.04
N GLU A 613 -19.02 4.38 26.97
CA GLU A 613 -18.70 3.59 25.77
C GLU A 613 -19.81 2.60 25.45
N THR A 614 -20.32 1.87 26.44
CA THR A 614 -21.45 0.93 26.24
C THR A 614 -22.77 1.63 25.92
N LEU A 615 -23.01 2.85 26.42
CA LEU A 615 -24.15 3.67 26.00
C LEU A 615 -24.01 4.17 24.57
N THR A 616 -22.79 4.51 24.13
CA THR A 616 -22.51 4.95 22.77
C THR A 616 -22.69 3.81 21.77
N GLU A 617 -22.26 2.59 22.11
CA GLU A 617 -22.51 1.36 21.31
C GLU A 617 -24.00 0.97 21.25
N LYS A 618 -24.81 1.34 22.25
CA LYS A 618 -26.27 1.11 22.22
C LYS A 618 -27.03 2.17 21.43
N ILE A 619 -26.42 3.34 21.18
CA ILE A 619 -27.02 4.45 20.43
C ILE A 619 -26.63 4.40 18.94
N SER A 620 -25.50 3.76 18.58
CA SER A 620 -25.16 3.37 17.20
C SER A 620 -25.88 2.11 16.76
#